data_AF-A0A497H9B1-F1
#
_entry.id   AF-A0A497H9B1-F1
#
_cell.length_a   1.000
_cell.length_b   1.000
_cell.length_c   1.000
_cell.angle_alpha   90.00
_cell.angle_beta   90.00
_cell.angle_gamma   90.00
#
_symmetry.space_group_name_H-M   'P 1'
#
loop_
_entity.id
_entity.type
_entity.pdbx_description
1 polymer ?
#
loop_
_entity_poly.entity_id
_entity_poly.type
_entity_poly.pdbx_seq_one_letter_code
_entity_poly.pdbx_strand_id
1 'polypeptide(L)' 'VALEKYAAFGHMIPSYQINNGNFTEDILDQIIEKTPNVEAGYFHRKTLKKPQMRVFKEWFEERGLPIISSKELKNLE' A
#
# COMPACT_ATOMS: atom_id res chain seq x y z
N VAL A 1 13.50 -1.58 -3.18
CA VAL A 1 12.82 -0.71 -2.19
C VAL A 1 13.26 -1.03 -0.77
N ALA A 2 12.76 -2.07 -0.09
CA ALA A 2 13.09 -2.31 1.33
C ALA A 2 14.61 -2.41 1.63
N LEU A 3 15.37 -3.02 0.71
CA LEU A 3 16.81 -3.24 0.87
C LEU A 3 17.68 -2.03 0.48
N GLU A 4 17.07 -0.97 -0.05
CA GLU A 4 17.79 0.18 -0.64
C GLU A 4 17.30 1.52 -0.08
N LYS A 5 16.16 1.50 0.62
CA LYS A 5 15.44 2.68 1.09
C LYS A 5 15.15 2.56 2.58
N TYR A 6 15.08 3.68 3.27
CA TYR A 6 14.52 3.78 4.61
C TYR A 6 13.01 3.51 4.55
N ALA A 7 12.64 2.22 4.56
CA ALA A 7 11.27 1.77 4.53
C ALA A 7 11.14 0.44 5.28
N ALA A 8 10.20 0.37 6.21
CA ALA A 8 9.76 -0.86 6.85
C ALA A 8 8.36 -1.22 6.31
N PHE A 9 8.19 -2.44 5.81
CA PHE A 9 6.90 -2.92 5.31
C PHE A 9 6.19 -3.70 6.41
N GLY A 10 4.96 -3.28 6.75
CA GLY A 10 4.08 -4.02 7.66
C GLY A 10 3.42 -5.19 6.96
N HIS A 11 2.31 -4.92 6.26
CA HIS A 11 1.63 -5.93 5.44
C HIS A 11 1.94 -5.75 3.95
N MET A 12 2.19 -6.86 3.27
CA MET A 12 2.38 -6.91 1.82
C MET A 12 1.28 -7.73 1.19
N ILE A 13 0.51 -7.12 0.29
CA ILE A 13 -0.59 -7.78 -0.42
C ILE A 13 -0.18 -8.11 -1.86
N PRO A 14 -0.06 -9.39 -2.22
CA PRO A 14 0.26 -9.79 -3.59
C PRO A 14 -0.88 -9.48 -4.56
N SER A 15 -0.53 -9.17 -5.81
CA SER A 15 -1.51 -8.81 -6.86
C SER A 15 -2.55 -9.90 -7.15
N TYR A 16 -2.20 -11.18 -6.98
CA TYR A 16 -3.16 -12.28 -7.22
C TYR A 16 -4.30 -12.28 -6.19
N GLN A 17 -4.06 -11.88 -4.93
CA GLN A 17 -5.14 -11.77 -3.93
C GLN A 17 -6.14 -10.69 -4.33
N ILE A 18 -5.63 -9.60 -4.90
CA ILE A 18 -6.44 -8.47 -5.38
C ILE A 18 -7.22 -8.86 -6.64
N ASN A 19 -6.56 -9.54 -7.57
CA ASN A 19 -7.16 -9.91 -8.86
C ASN A 19 -8.20 -11.03 -8.75
N ASN A 20 -8.12 -11.87 -7.72
CA ASN A 20 -9.08 -12.95 -7.47
C ASN A 20 -10.41 -12.45 -6.90
N GLY A 21 -10.59 -11.14 -6.70
CA GLY A 21 -11.83 -10.55 -6.20
C GLY A 21 -12.05 -10.73 -4.69
N ASN A 22 -11.12 -11.39 -4.01
CA ASN A 22 -11.19 -11.65 -2.56
C ASN A 22 -10.69 -10.47 -1.72
N PHE A 23 -10.34 -9.35 -2.34
CA PHE A 23 -9.80 -8.18 -1.66
C PHE A 23 -10.88 -7.11 -1.52
N THR A 24 -11.45 -7.01 -0.32
CA THR A 24 -12.54 -6.09 0.04
C THR A 24 -12.04 -4.93 0.90
N GLU A 25 -12.89 -3.92 1.11
CA GLU A 25 -12.60 -2.81 2.02
C GLU A 25 -12.37 -3.27 3.47
N ASP A 26 -13.06 -4.31 3.94
CA ASP A 26 -12.83 -4.88 5.28
C ASP A 26 -11.40 -5.41 5.46
N ILE A 27 -10.79 -5.92 4.38
CA ILE A 27 -9.40 -6.37 4.41
C ILE A 27 -8.46 -5.17 4.48
N LEU A 28 -8.78 -4.07 3.78
CA LEU A 28 -8.03 -2.83 3.86
C LEU A 28 -8.05 -2.27 5.29
N ASP A 29 -9.22 -2.24 5.96
CA ASP A 29 -9.34 -1.78 7.34
C ASP A 29 -8.50 -2.66 8.29
N GLN A 30 -8.58 -3.99 8.15
CA GLN A 30 -7.77 -4.92 8.96
C GLN A 30 -6.26 -4.74 8.75
N ILE A 31 -5.81 -4.39 7.54
CA ILE A 31 -4.40 -4.17 7.27
C ILE A 31 -3.88 -2.95 8.04
N ILE A 32 -4.65 -1.86 8.08
CA ILE A 32 -4.28 -0.68 8.87
C ILE A 32 -4.28 -1.04 10.35
N GLU A 33 -5.36 -1.66 10.85
CA GLU A 33 -5.51 -2.02 12.27
C GLU A 33 -4.35 -2.91 12.76
N LYS A 34 -3.92 -3.87 11.93
CA LYS A 34 -2.85 -4.81 12.27
C LYS A 34 -1.45 -4.27 11.97
N THR A 35 -1.31 -3.08 11.37
CA THR A 35 -0.02 -2.43 11.13
C THR A 35 0.17 -1.24 12.07
N PRO A 36 0.71 -1.45 13.28
CA PRO A 36 0.95 -0.34 14.20
C PRO A 36 1.93 0.67 13.60
N ASN A 37 1.68 1.95 13.83
CA ASN A 37 2.50 3.08 13.35
C ASN A 37 2.64 3.15 11.82
N VAL A 38 1.61 2.73 11.06
CA VAL A 38 1.62 2.91 9.61
C VAL A 38 1.59 4.39 9.25
N GLU A 39 2.53 4.82 8.40
CA GLU A 39 2.65 6.22 7.95
C GLU A 39 2.15 6.42 6.51
N ALA A 40 2.20 5.38 5.68
CA ALA A 40 1.86 5.47 4.28
C ALA A 40 1.57 4.11 3.65
N GLY A 41 0.81 4.12 2.55
CA GLY A 41 0.67 2.98 1.65
C GLY A 41 1.68 3.05 0.49
N TYR A 42 2.10 1.90 -0.02
CA TYR A 42 2.98 1.80 -1.20
C TYR A 42 2.37 0.87 -2.24
N PHE A 43 2.15 1.37 -3.45
CA PHE A 43 1.70 0.55 -4.58
C PHE A 43 2.81 0.35 -5.60
N HIS A 44 3.09 -0.91 -5.91
CA HIS A 44 3.99 -1.23 -7.01
C HIS A 44 3.29 -0.95 -8.35
N ARG A 45 3.86 -0.06 -9.17
CA ARG A 45 3.24 0.49 -10.39
C ARG A 45 2.67 -0.54 -11.38
N LYS A 46 3.20 -1.76 -11.40
CA LYS A 46 2.80 -2.82 -12.34
C LYS A 46 1.77 -3.80 -11.77
N THR A 47 1.33 -3.63 -10.53
CA THR A 47 0.53 -4.65 -9.81
C THR A 47 -0.98 -4.41 -9.87
N LEU A 48 -1.42 -3.17 -9.98
CA LEU A 48 -2.84 -2.78 -9.93
C LEU A 48 -3.33 -2.29 -11.29
N LYS A 49 -4.57 -2.64 -11.65
CA LYS A 49 -5.26 -1.99 -12.76
C LYS A 49 -5.59 -0.54 -12.40
N LYS A 50 -5.64 0.37 -13.38
CA LYS A 50 -5.91 1.80 -13.14
C LYS A 50 -7.16 2.07 -12.26
N PRO A 51 -8.31 1.39 -12.46
CA PRO A 51 -9.48 1.60 -11.60
C PRO A 51 -9.22 1.21 -10.14
N GLN A 52 -8.57 0.06 -9.90
CA GLN A 52 -8.23 -0.42 -8.56
C GLN A 52 -7.27 0.54 -7.84
N MET A 53 -6.26 1.02 -8.57
CA MET A 53 -5.29 1.96 -8.02
C MET A 53 -5.96 3.25 -7.56
N ARG A 54 -6.96 3.74 -8.30
CA ARG A 54 -7.74 4.92 -7.91
C ARG A 54 -8.55 4.66 -6.64
N VAL A 55 -9.32 3.57 -6.60
CA VAL A 55 -10.16 3.21 -5.45
C VAL A 55 -9.33 3.05 -4.18
N PHE A 56 -8.24 2.28 -4.23
CA PHE A 56 -7.40 2.09 -3.05
C PHE A 56 -6.72 3.38 -2.63
N LYS A 57 -6.30 4.21 -3.59
CA LYS A 57 -5.71 5.51 -3.27
C LYS A 57 -6.70 6.41 -2.52
N GLU A 58 -7.91 6.57 -3.05
CA GLU A 58 -8.97 7.37 -2.40
C GLU A 58 -9.24 6.82 -0.99
N TRP A 59 -9.37 5.50 -0.84
CA TRP A 59 -9.64 4.85 0.44
C TRP A 59 -8.56 5.08 1.51
N PHE A 60 -7.28 5.05 1.12
CA PHE A 60 -6.15 5.32 2.03
C PHE A 60 -6.06 6.82 2.38
N GLU A 61 -6.27 7.70 1.40
CA GLU A 61 -6.22 9.16 1.60
C GLU A 61 -7.34 9.65 2.53
N GLU A 62 -8.55 9.10 2.44
CA GLU A 62 -9.67 9.39 3.36
C GLU A 62 -9.34 9.05 4.82
N ARG A 63 -8.39 8.15 5.05
CA ARG A 63 -7.91 7.73 6.38
C ARG A 63 -6.62 8.44 6.81
N GLY A 64 -6.20 9.48 6.07
CA GLY A 64 -5.01 10.26 6.37
C GLY A 64 -3.69 9.54 6.07
N LEU A 65 -3.73 8.43 5.30
CA LEU A 65 -2.56 7.67 4.91
C LEU A 65 -2.23 7.94 3.44
N PRO A 66 -1.19 8.73 3.13
CA PRO A 66 -0.82 9.00 1.75
C PRO A 66 -0.31 7.73 1.06
N ILE A 67 -0.58 7.62 -0.24
CA ILE A 67 0.08 6.63 -1.10
C ILE A 67 1.37 7.24 -1.66
N ILE A 68 2.50 6.70 -1.25
CA ILE A 68 3.83 7.17 -1.66
C ILE A 68 4.45 6.28 -2.75
N SER A 69 5.36 6.87 -3.51
CA SER A 69 6.20 6.18 -4.47
C SER A 69 7.60 5.92 -3.93
N SER A 70 8.33 5.01 -4.56
CA SER A 70 9.71 4.70 -4.15
C SER A 70 10.70 5.85 -4.31
N LYS A 71 10.29 6.92 -5.01
CA LYS A 71 11.09 8.14 -5.19
C LYS A 71 11.01 9.06 -3.97
N GLU A 72 9.91 9.00 -3.23
CA GLU A 72 9.70 9.80 -2.01
C GLU A 72 10.43 9.18 -0.80
N LEU A 73 10.81 7.91 -0.90
CA LEU A 73 11.60 7.22 0.11
C LEU A 73 13.08 7.59 0.02
N LYS A 74 13.66 7.94 1.18
CA LYS A 74 15.09 8.19 1.36
C LYS A 74 15.91 6.92 1.06
N ASN A 75 17.04 7.07 0.37
CA ASN A 75 18.01 5.96 0.17
C ASN A 75 18.70 5.58 1.47
N LEU A 76 19.08 4.31 1.61
CA LEU A 76 19.83 3.83 2.77
C LEU A 76 21.22 4.49 2.85
N GLU A 77 21.90 4.63 1.71
CA GLU A 77 23.09 5.49 1.45
C GLU A 77 23.46 5.38 -0.04
#